data_AF-A0A922A583-F1
#
_entry.id   AF-A0A922A583-F1
#
_cell.length_a   1.000
_cell.length_b   1.000
_cell.length_c   1.000
_cell.angle_alpha   90.00
_cell.angle_beta   90.00
_cell.angle_gamma   90.00
#
_symmetry.space_group_name_H-M   'P 1'
#
loop_
_entity.id
_entity.type
_entity.pdbx_description
1 polymer ?
#
loop_
_entity_poly.entity_id
_entity_poly.type
_entity_poly.pdbx_seq_one_letter_code
_entity_poly.pdbx_strand_id
1 'polypeptide(L)'
;MGCTSSMYAVGRKKKKLIVPEVVVFVPSMPIPVQSDLQRPLRGLIPKDLADRLSCIRNQIVLVAEDTGGSAITELRRALEEYLSILIGLVKKEYDLEGLIEFKWKNLVDGRHEMCASNSWYELLSVIRLMAMLTLSEADSILIPKDLSGSGIRVVSSDCKRDAVDLLLKAAGYLEFCVRDVLVRIPPDIRKRFPKDLHDGVLEAISIQALGQVFMTQNSSINDYLTCLAVECQKATLSVKRRLACEQLSYFSQAYQCLSGCDMDADNGYGKKHLWFIKWKFLEAKAAAYYYHGLILDKGNEPSGHVTAVCCFLAAEQLLSESKKACLNFCLAAPVTRAPPLWGAMKHLHQKIPEVASRKSQMYGYLLEQENALQVLPDLPDFQLSLRPDDYQLPQIDPAWDGEKWEVQGQPLKDHLKDSEDEIETE
;
A
#
# COMPACT_ATOMS: atom_id res chain seq x y z
N MET A 1 3.13 43.35 -38.58
CA MET A 1 3.65 42.19 -37.84
C MET A 1 3.49 42.50 -36.36
N GLY A 2 2.87 41.67 -35.51
CA GLY A 2 2.17 40.40 -35.73
C GLY A 2 1.80 39.83 -34.35
N CYS A 3 0.53 39.94 -33.95
CA CYS A 3 0.08 39.68 -32.58
C CYS A 3 -0.35 38.23 -32.36
N THR A 4 0.01 37.65 -31.21
CA THR A 4 -0.74 36.57 -30.53
C THR A 4 -0.55 36.73 -29.00
N SER A 5 -1.45 37.42 -28.30
CA SER A 5 -2.70 36.87 -27.73
C SER A 5 -2.48 35.98 -26.50
N SER A 6 -2.23 36.63 -25.35
CA SER A 6 -2.41 36.02 -24.03
C SER A 6 -3.91 35.91 -23.72
N MET A 7 -4.46 34.69 -23.71
CA MET A 7 -5.83 34.46 -23.25
C MET A 7 -5.85 34.23 -21.74
N TYR A 8 -6.52 35.13 -21.02
CA TYR A 8 -6.86 34.96 -19.61
C TYR A 8 -7.85 33.80 -19.45
N ALA A 9 -7.35 32.63 -19.04
CA ALA A 9 -8.20 31.58 -18.47
C ALA A 9 -8.60 31.99 -17.04
N VAL A 10 -9.83 32.49 -16.90
CA VAL A 10 -10.42 32.91 -15.63
C VAL A 10 -10.52 31.73 -14.66
N GLY A 11 -10.19 31.95 -13.38
CA GLY A 11 -10.86 31.23 -12.30
C GLY A 11 -10.39 29.81 -11.95
N ARG A 12 -9.08 29.49 -11.97
CA ARG A 12 -8.55 28.42 -11.10
C ARG A 12 -7.53 28.98 -10.12
N LYS A 13 -7.86 28.95 -8.82
CA LYS A 13 -6.89 29.18 -7.74
C LYS A 13 -5.73 28.20 -7.95
N LYS A 14 -4.53 28.70 -8.26
CA LYS A 14 -3.31 27.87 -8.21
C LYS A 14 -3.12 27.42 -6.76
N LYS A 15 -3.65 26.25 -6.38
CA LYS A 15 -3.21 25.54 -5.16
C LYS A 15 -1.68 25.51 -5.24
N LYS A 16 -0.98 26.03 -4.24
CA LYS A 16 0.48 25.89 -4.16
C LYS A 16 0.77 24.39 -4.27
N LEU A 17 1.64 24.00 -5.21
CA LEU A 17 2.11 22.61 -5.32
C LEU A 17 2.97 22.32 -4.09
N ILE A 18 2.31 21.89 -3.02
CA ILE A 18 2.95 21.32 -1.84
C ILE A 18 3.37 19.92 -2.26
N VAL A 19 4.67 19.73 -2.47
CA VAL A 19 5.25 18.41 -2.74
C VAL A 19 5.12 17.60 -1.44
N PRO A 20 4.39 16.46 -1.44
CA PRO A 20 4.13 15.70 -0.23
C PRO A 20 5.42 15.08 0.31
N GLU A 21 5.58 15.13 1.63
CA GLU A 21 6.54 14.32 2.38
C GLU A 21 5.98 12.90 2.49
N VAL A 22 6.84 11.87 2.42
CA VAL A 22 6.40 10.46 2.40
C VAL A 22 7.28 9.63 3.33
N VAL A 23 6.73 9.16 4.44
CA VAL A 23 7.36 8.23 5.39
C VAL A 23 6.96 6.79 5.06
N VAL A 24 5.67 6.56 4.83
CA VAL A 24 5.05 5.32 4.35
C VAL A 24 4.69 5.52 2.88
N PHE A 25 5.27 4.72 1.98
CA PHE A 25 4.92 4.84 0.57
C PHE A 25 3.54 4.24 0.31
N VAL A 26 2.57 5.12 0.09
CA VAL A 26 1.22 4.79 -0.36
C VAL A 26 1.23 4.60 -1.88
N PRO A 27 0.72 3.46 -2.39
CA PRO A 27 0.59 3.28 -3.82
C PRO A 27 -0.50 4.13 -4.48
N SER A 28 -0.68 3.96 -5.81
CA SER A 28 -1.67 4.74 -6.56
C SER A 28 -3.07 4.48 -6.03
N MET A 29 -3.73 5.55 -5.56
CA MET A 29 -5.09 5.51 -5.03
C MET A 29 -6.08 5.27 -6.17
N PRO A 30 -6.79 4.13 -6.23
CA PRO A 30 -7.93 3.96 -7.13
C PRO A 30 -9.09 4.81 -6.62
N ILE A 31 -9.83 5.48 -7.50
CA ILE A 31 -11.10 6.13 -7.14
C ILE A 31 -12.20 5.64 -8.09
N PRO A 32 -13.42 5.38 -7.59
CA PRO A 32 -14.50 4.92 -8.44
C PRO A 32 -14.97 6.06 -9.34
N VAL A 33 -15.40 5.70 -10.54
CA VAL A 33 -16.08 6.59 -11.49
C VAL A 33 -17.56 6.23 -11.50
N GLN A 34 -18.44 7.20 -11.72
CA GLN A 34 -19.89 6.99 -11.73
C GLN A 34 -20.28 5.83 -12.69
N SER A 35 -21.14 4.93 -12.22
CA SER A 35 -21.64 3.77 -12.97
C SER A 35 -23.15 3.64 -12.74
N ASP A 36 -23.87 3.10 -13.73
CA ASP A 36 -25.32 2.89 -13.64
C ASP A 36 -25.61 1.53 -13.00
N LEU A 37 -25.86 1.53 -11.69
CA LEU A 37 -26.19 0.33 -10.92
C LEU A 37 -27.70 0.03 -10.93
N GLN A 38 -28.55 1.06 -11.09
CA GLN A 38 -30.00 0.91 -10.97
C GLN A 38 -30.64 0.25 -12.19
N ARG A 39 -30.16 0.51 -13.41
CA ARG A 39 -30.75 -0.10 -14.61
C ARG A 39 -30.48 -1.61 -14.71
N PRO A 40 -29.25 -2.13 -14.53
CA PRO A 40 -28.99 -3.57 -14.67
C PRO A 40 -29.65 -4.42 -13.58
N LEU A 41 -29.84 -3.87 -12.38
CA LEU A 41 -30.42 -4.57 -11.23
C LEU A 41 -31.97 -4.48 -11.14
N ARG A 42 -32.61 -3.75 -12.06
CA ARG A 42 -34.05 -3.48 -12.02
C ARG A 42 -34.86 -4.77 -12.15
N GLY A 43 -35.64 -5.09 -11.10
CA GLY A 43 -36.50 -6.28 -11.07
C GLY A 43 -35.77 -7.58 -10.74
N LEU A 44 -34.46 -7.52 -10.47
CA LEU A 44 -33.65 -8.66 -10.02
C LEU A 44 -33.41 -8.64 -8.50
N ILE A 45 -33.37 -7.44 -7.91
CA ILE A 45 -33.24 -7.21 -6.46
C ILE A 45 -34.30 -6.16 -6.03
N PRO A 46 -34.54 -5.93 -4.72
CA PRO A 46 -35.58 -5.02 -4.29
C PRO A 46 -35.11 -3.58 -4.55
N LYS A 47 -36.05 -2.71 -4.94
CA LYS A 47 -35.73 -1.35 -5.36
C LYS A 47 -34.91 -0.60 -4.30
N ASP A 48 -35.26 -0.72 -3.03
CA ASP A 48 -34.58 -0.02 -1.93
C ASP A 48 -33.12 -0.44 -1.76
N LEU A 49 -32.76 -1.68 -2.09
CA LEU A 49 -31.38 -2.17 -2.05
C LEU A 49 -30.56 -1.68 -3.24
N ALA A 50 -31.15 -1.67 -4.44
CA ALA A 50 -30.52 -1.07 -5.63
C ALA A 50 -30.30 0.45 -5.45
N ASP A 51 -31.28 1.12 -4.84
CA ASP A 51 -31.22 2.56 -4.53
C ASP A 51 -30.18 2.84 -3.43
N ARG A 52 -30.10 2.04 -2.35
CA ARG A 52 -29.05 2.13 -1.32
C ARG A 52 -27.65 1.89 -1.90
N LEU A 53 -27.47 0.80 -2.65
CA LEU A 53 -26.20 0.44 -3.29
C LEU A 53 -25.70 1.57 -4.21
N SER A 54 -26.59 2.12 -5.05
CA SER A 54 -26.29 3.26 -5.92
C SER A 54 -25.98 4.54 -5.12
N CYS A 55 -26.75 4.82 -4.07
CA CYS A 55 -26.57 5.99 -3.21
C CYS A 55 -25.20 6.00 -2.55
N ILE A 56 -24.82 4.92 -1.86
CA ILE A 56 -23.54 4.82 -1.14
C ILE A 56 -22.38 4.85 -2.15
N ARG A 57 -22.48 4.16 -3.30
CA ARG A 57 -21.44 4.23 -4.33
C ARG A 57 -21.25 5.65 -4.86
N ASN A 58 -22.32 6.39 -5.10
CA ASN A 58 -22.24 7.80 -5.51
C ASN A 58 -21.63 8.68 -4.41
N GLN A 59 -21.94 8.43 -3.13
CA GLN A 59 -21.27 9.09 -2.01
C GLN A 59 -19.76 8.81 -1.99
N ILE A 60 -19.33 7.55 -2.19
CA ILE A 60 -17.91 7.18 -2.28
C ILE A 60 -17.23 7.93 -3.43
N VAL A 61 -17.83 7.99 -4.62
CA VAL A 61 -17.31 8.75 -5.77
C VAL A 61 -17.08 10.22 -5.40
N LEU A 62 -18.09 10.88 -4.81
CA LEU A 62 -18.02 12.29 -4.43
C LEU A 62 -16.95 12.56 -3.36
N VAL A 63 -16.88 11.74 -2.32
CA VAL A 63 -15.92 11.92 -1.22
C VAL A 63 -14.50 11.59 -1.66
N ALA A 64 -14.30 10.56 -2.49
CA ALA A 64 -12.99 10.14 -2.96
C ALA A 64 -12.30 11.23 -3.81
N GLU A 65 -13.03 11.99 -4.62
CA GLU A 65 -12.45 13.08 -5.43
C GLU A 65 -11.95 14.28 -4.59
N ASP A 66 -12.43 14.47 -3.36
CA ASP A 66 -11.97 15.53 -2.44
C ASP A 66 -10.97 15.04 -1.37
N THR A 67 -10.38 13.85 -1.52
CA THR A 67 -9.42 13.30 -0.54
C THR A 67 -8.03 13.96 -0.56
N GLY A 68 -7.98 15.24 -0.18
CA GLY A 68 -6.77 15.91 0.33
C GLY A 68 -6.41 15.53 1.77
N GLY A 69 -6.82 14.34 2.24
CA GLY A 69 -6.64 13.84 3.61
C GLY A 69 -7.76 14.17 4.60
N SER A 70 -8.64 15.13 4.31
CA SER A 70 -9.65 15.63 5.26
C SER A 70 -10.92 14.79 5.43
N ALA A 71 -11.17 13.82 4.54
CA ALA A 71 -12.41 13.03 4.52
C ALA A 71 -12.17 11.49 4.56
N ILE A 72 -10.99 11.06 5.04
CA ILE A 72 -10.61 9.63 5.10
C ILE A 72 -11.59 8.84 5.99
N THR A 73 -12.04 9.44 7.10
CA THR A 73 -12.99 8.86 8.05
C THR A 73 -14.36 8.61 7.44
N GLU A 74 -14.90 9.60 6.74
CA GLU A 74 -16.20 9.56 6.06
C GLU A 74 -16.17 8.55 4.90
N LEU A 75 -15.06 8.52 4.16
CA LEU A 75 -14.84 7.59 3.06
C LEU A 75 -14.72 6.15 3.56
N ARG A 76 -13.97 5.89 4.65
CA ARG A 76 -13.86 4.56 5.25
C ARG A 76 -15.23 4.03 5.69
N ARG A 77 -16.03 4.84 6.40
CA ARG A 77 -17.40 4.47 6.81
C ARG A 77 -18.28 4.14 5.60
N ALA A 78 -18.24 4.96 4.55
CA ALA A 78 -19.00 4.72 3.33
C ALA A 78 -18.56 3.43 2.60
N LEU A 79 -17.26 3.13 2.58
CA LEU A 79 -16.73 1.88 2.02
C LEU A 79 -17.17 0.66 2.83
N GLU A 80 -17.15 0.73 4.16
CA GLU A 80 -17.63 -0.35 5.04
C GLU A 80 -19.14 -0.61 4.87
N GLU A 81 -19.96 0.44 4.75
CA GLU A 81 -21.40 0.32 4.47
C GLU A 81 -21.69 -0.17 3.05
N TYR A 82 -20.90 0.25 2.05
CA TYR A 82 -21.03 -0.26 0.69
C TYR A 82 -20.64 -1.73 0.59
N LEU A 83 -19.62 -2.15 1.34
CA LEU A 83 -19.08 -3.50 1.30
C LEU A 83 -20.09 -4.55 1.80
N SER A 84 -20.86 -4.27 2.86
CA SER A 84 -21.89 -5.19 3.36
C SER A 84 -22.98 -5.48 2.32
N ILE A 85 -23.32 -4.49 1.48
CA ILE A 85 -24.30 -4.66 0.39
C ILE A 85 -23.64 -5.31 -0.83
N LEU A 86 -22.44 -4.86 -1.22
CA LEU A 86 -21.69 -5.34 -2.38
C LEU A 86 -21.41 -6.85 -2.33
N ILE A 87 -21.22 -7.43 -1.14
CA ILE A 87 -21.00 -8.87 -0.96
C ILE A 87 -22.13 -9.72 -1.55
N GLY A 88 -23.37 -9.23 -1.60
CA GLY A 88 -24.45 -9.95 -2.27
C GLY A 88 -24.27 -10.05 -3.79
N LEU A 89 -23.69 -9.05 -4.45
CA LEU A 89 -23.44 -9.09 -5.90
C LEU A 89 -22.40 -10.13 -6.33
N VAL A 90 -21.65 -10.70 -5.40
CA VAL A 90 -20.67 -11.78 -5.62
C VAL A 90 -21.15 -13.15 -5.11
N LYS A 91 -22.38 -13.24 -4.59
CA LYS A 91 -23.03 -14.51 -4.24
C LYS A 91 -23.50 -15.22 -5.49
N LYS A 92 -23.09 -16.48 -5.66
CA LYS A 92 -23.47 -17.32 -6.81
C LYS A 92 -24.97 -17.63 -6.83
N GLU A 93 -25.59 -17.58 -5.67
CA GLU A 93 -27.00 -17.84 -5.41
C GLU A 93 -27.93 -16.82 -6.10
N TYR A 94 -27.44 -15.61 -6.42
CA TYR A 94 -28.23 -14.55 -7.06
C TYR A 94 -27.90 -14.29 -8.54
N ASP A 95 -26.82 -14.89 -9.08
CA ASP A 95 -26.37 -14.77 -10.49
C ASP A 95 -26.21 -13.32 -11.02
N LEU A 96 -25.72 -12.41 -10.16
CA LEU A 96 -25.59 -10.97 -10.48
C LEU A 96 -24.18 -10.55 -10.94
N GLU A 97 -23.21 -11.47 -10.97
CA GLU A 97 -21.78 -11.15 -11.06
C GLU A 97 -21.40 -10.33 -12.29
N GLY A 98 -21.99 -10.62 -13.45
CA GLY A 98 -21.63 -10.00 -14.74
C GLY A 98 -22.50 -8.81 -15.17
N LEU A 99 -23.48 -8.40 -14.38
CA LEU A 99 -24.56 -7.51 -14.85
C LEU A 99 -24.18 -6.02 -14.89
N ILE A 100 -23.25 -5.58 -14.04
CA ILE A 100 -22.94 -4.17 -13.83
C ILE A 100 -21.53 -3.87 -14.35
N GLU A 101 -21.40 -2.89 -15.25
CA GLU A 101 -20.10 -2.36 -15.66
C GLU A 101 -19.57 -1.39 -14.58
N PHE A 102 -18.55 -1.82 -13.85
CA PHE A 102 -17.90 -1.02 -12.83
C PHE A 102 -16.70 -0.26 -13.39
N LYS A 103 -16.57 1.03 -13.01
CA LYS A 103 -15.56 1.95 -13.52
C LYS A 103 -14.71 2.53 -12.40
N TRP A 104 -13.39 2.53 -12.61
CA TRP A 104 -12.39 3.06 -11.68
C TRP A 104 -11.26 3.76 -12.44
N LYS A 105 -10.69 4.82 -11.85
CA LYS A 105 -9.55 5.56 -12.39
C LYS A 105 -8.49 5.77 -11.32
N ASN A 106 -7.24 5.94 -11.73
CA ASN A 106 -6.15 6.29 -10.82
C ASN A 106 -6.14 7.80 -10.54
N LEU A 107 -6.20 8.20 -9.25
CA LEU A 107 -6.34 9.60 -8.81
C LEU A 107 -5.25 10.54 -9.36
N VAL A 108 -4.02 10.04 -9.55
CA VAL A 108 -2.84 10.85 -9.88
C VAL A 108 -2.68 11.13 -11.38
N ASP A 109 -3.00 10.17 -12.25
CA ASP A 109 -2.88 10.33 -13.71
C ASP A 109 -4.22 10.69 -14.37
N GLY A 110 -5.33 10.15 -13.88
CA GLY A 110 -6.68 10.44 -14.37
C GLY A 110 -6.96 10.06 -15.83
N ARG A 111 -6.00 9.51 -16.58
CA ARG A 111 -6.11 9.16 -18.00
C ARG A 111 -6.47 7.70 -18.28
N HIS A 112 -6.08 6.78 -17.39
CA HIS A 112 -6.46 5.37 -17.48
C HIS A 112 -7.66 5.11 -16.57
N GLU A 113 -8.83 4.99 -17.20
CA GLU A 113 -10.03 4.41 -16.59
C GLU A 113 -10.08 2.93 -16.96
N MET A 114 -10.36 2.08 -15.98
CA MET A 114 -10.60 0.65 -16.16
C MET A 114 -12.09 0.36 -15.97
N CYS A 115 -12.68 -0.29 -16.96
CA CYS A 115 -14.08 -0.74 -16.97
C CYS A 115 -14.13 -2.26 -16.98
N ALA A 116 -14.87 -2.87 -16.06
CA ALA A 116 -15.12 -4.32 -16.07
C ALA A 116 -16.53 -4.65 -15.60
N SER A 117 -17.24 -5.48 -16.36
CA SER A 117 -18.56 -6.03 -16.00
C SER A 117 -18.40 -7.23 -15.08
N ASN A 118 -17.95 -6.99 -13.84
CA ASN A 118 -17.67 -8.05 -12.88
C ASN A 118 -17.70 -7.55 -11.42
N SER A 119 -18.55 -8.14 -10.59
CA SER A 119 -18.71 -7.77 -9.17
C SER A 119 -17.48 -8.10 -8.29
N TRP A 120 -16.69 -9.13 -8.61
CA TRP A 120 -15.42 -9.39 -7.90
C TRP A 120 -14.38 -8.32 -8.20
N TYR A 121 -14.40 -7.71 -9.39
CA TYR A 121 -13.53 -6.57 -9.71
C TYR A 121 -13.91 -5.30 -8.92
N GLU A 122 -15.20 -5.01 -8.72
CA GLU A 122 -15.63 -3.95 -7.81
C GLU A 122 -15.17 -4.25 -6.37
N LEU A 123 -15.38 -5.48 -5.88
CA LEU A 123 -14.95 -5.90 -4.55
C LEU A 123 -13.43 -5.74 -4.35
N LEU A 124 -12.64 -6.19 -5.33
CA LEU A 124 -11.18 -6.00 -5.36
C LEU A 124 -10.80 -4.51 -5.26
N SER A 125 -11.50 -3.66 -6.01
CA SER A 125 -11.19 -2.24 -6.09
C SER A 125 -11.57 -1.48 -4.80
N VAL A 126 -12.70 -1.84 -4.18
CA VAL A 126 -13.13 -1.34 -2.86
C VAL A 126 -12.13 -1.71 -1.78
N ILE A 127 -11.74 -2.99 -1.67
CA ILE A 127 -10.81 -3.44 -0.63
C ILE A 127 -9.40 -2.88 -0.87
N ARG A 128 -8.96 -2.75 -2.14
CA ARG A 128 -7.73 -2.03 -2.48
C ARG A 128 -7.77 -0.57 -2.04
N LEU A 129 -8.89 0.15 -2.27
CA LEU A 129 -9.06 1.51 -1.78
C LEU A 129 -8.98 1.59 -0.25
N MET A 130 -9.64 0.66 0.47
CA MET A 130 -9.54 0.59 1.94
C MET A 130 -8.09 0.38 2.42
N ALA A 131 -7.32 -0.47 1.73
CA ALA A 131 -5.89 -0.65 2.02
C ALA A 131 -5.09 0.64 1.77
N MET A 132 -5.27 1.30 0.63
CA MET A 132 -4.53 2.52 0.28
C MET A 132 -4.84 3.68 1.23
N LEU A 133 -6.10 3.84 1.66
CA LEU A 133 -6.50 4.81 2.67
C LEU A 133 -5.84 4.54 4.02
N THR A 134 -5.74 3.26 4.40
CA THR A 134 -5.11 2.83 5.65
C THR A 134 -3.60 3.08 5.64
N LEU A 135 -2.91 2.84 4.51
CA LEU A 135 -1.51 3.27 4.32
C LEU A 135 -1.36 4.80 4.39
N SER A 136 -2.28 5.56 3.78
CA SER A 136 -2.25 7.03 3.78
C SER A 136 -2.50 7.64 5.15
N GLU A 137 -3.27 6.98 6.00
CA GLU A 137 -3.47 7.36 7.39
C GLU A 137 -2.20 7.08 8.22
N ALA A 138 -1.57 5.91 8.05
CA ALA A 138 -0.30 5.59 8.69
C ALA A 138 0.79 6.63 8.32
N ASP A 139 0.92 7.00 7.04
CA ASP A 139 1.82 8.07 6.59
C ASP A 139 1.52 9.40 7.29
N SER A 140 0.24 9.80 7.32
CA SER A 140 -0.22 11.06 7.92
C SER A 140 -0.04 11.17 9.44
N ILE A 141 0.07 10.03 10.14
CA ILE A 141 0.35 9.93 11.58
C ILE A 141 1.86 9.94 11.84
N LEU A 142 2.66 9.36 10.93
CA LEU A 142 4.11 9.26 11.04
C LEU A 142 4.87 10.51 10.53
N ILE A 143 4.25 11.35 9.71
CA ILE A 143 4.81 12.65 9.33
C ILE A 143 4.77 13.59 10.54
N PRO A 144 5.93 14.05 11.07
CA PRO A 144 5.95 14.88 12.28
C PRO A 144 5.36 16.28 12.02
N LYS A 145 4.31 16.63 12.77
CA LYS A 145 3.60 17.92 12.65
C LYS A 145 4.31 19.00 13.48
N ASP A 146 5.36 19.59 12.92
CA ASP A 146 6.12 20.70 13.55
C ASP A 146 5.23 21.95 13.76
N LEU A 147 4.93 22.28 15.03
CA LEU A 147 4.38 23.58 15.43
C LEU A 147 5.17 24.30 16.54
N SER A 148 6.07 23.61 17.26
CA SER A 148 6.98 24.25 18.22
C SER A 148 8.35 24.51 17.56
N GLY A 149 8.80 25.76 17.57
CA GLY A 149 10.01 26.23 16.87
C GLY A 149 11.36 25.71 17.38
N SER A 150 11.41 24.54 18.02
CA SER A 150 12.61 23.89 18.56
C SER A 150 13.43 23.14 17.49
N GLY A 151 12.85 22.87 16.32
CA GLY A 151 13.50 22.13 15.23
C GLY A 151 13.67 20.62 15.46
N ILE A 152 13.12 20.07 16.56
CA ILE A 152 13.20 18.63 16.88
C ILE A 152 11.87 17.96 16.51
N ARG A 153 11.86 17.31 15.34
CA ARG A 153 10.76 16.45 14.90
C ARG A 153 10.73 15.13 15.70
N VAL A 154 9.60 14.87 16.36
CA VAL A 154 9.35 13.62 17.12
C VAL A 154 7.91 13.16 16.86
N VAL A 155 7.75 11.86 16.59
CA VAL A 155 6.44 11.16 16.59
C VAL A 155 6.27 10.47 17.96
N SER A 156 5.09 10.59 18.57
CA SER A 156 4.80 10.01 19.89
C SER A 156 4.81 8.46 19.86
N SER A 157 4.88 7.83 21.03
CA SER A 157 4.85 6.37 21.15
C SER A 157 3.52 5.77 20.66
N ASP A 158 2.41 6.47 20.90
CA ASP A 158 1.07 5.99 20.56
C ASP A 158 0.80 6.15 19.06
N CYS A 159 1.10 7.31 18.46
CA CYS A 159 1.08 7.51 17.00
C CYS A 159 1.89 6.44 16.26
N LYS A 160 3.00 6.00 16.83
CA LYS A 160 3.84 4.92 16.29
C LYS A 160 3.18 3.54 16.40
N ARG A 161 2.41 3.27 17.46
CA ARG A 161 1.65 2.02 17.65
C ARG A 161 0.46 1.99 16.69
N ASP A 162 -0.34 3.05 16.66
CA ASP A 162 -1.48 3.20 15.75
C ASP A 162 -1.06 2.99 14.29
N ALA A 163 0.11 3.51 13.90
CA ALA A 163 0.66 3.30 12.57
C ALA A 163 1.14 1.86 12.29
N VAL A 164 1.55 1.08 13.31
CA VAL A 164 1.81 -0.36 13.15
C VAL A 164 0.50 -1.09 12.84
N ASP A 165 -0.53 -0.86 13.66
CA ASP A 165 -1.83 -1.52 13.52
C ASP A 165 -2.46 -1.19 12.15
N LEU A 166 -2.34 0.05 11.68
CA LEU A 166 -2.75 0.45 10.34
C LEU A 166 -1.95 -0.26 9.23
N LEU A 167 -0.63 -0.42 9.38
CA LEU A 167 0.20 -1.10 8.37
C LEU A 167 -0.11 -2.62 8.30
N LEU A 168 -0.32 -3.29 9.43
CA LEU A 168 -0.71 -4.70 9.48
C LEU A 168 -2.11 -4.91 8.87
N LYS A 169 -3.06 -4.03 9.19
CA LYS A 169 -4.41 -4.02 8.61
C LYS A 169 -4.41 -3.76 7.10
N ALA A 170 -3.55 -2.85 6.64
CA ALA A 170 -3.36 -2.60 5.21
C ALA A 170 -2.77 -3.81 4.47
N ALA A 171 -1.80 -4.50 5.08
CA ALA A 171 -1.28 -5.76 4.56
C ALA A 171 -2.38 -6.83 4.46
N GLY A 172 -3.25 -6.93 5.48
CA GLY A 172 -4.35 -7.90 5.56
C GLY A 172 -5.39 -7.74 4.45
N TYR A 173 -5.83 -6.50 4.20
CA TYR A 173 -6.68 -6.17 3.06
C TYR A 173 -6.06 -6.62 1.71
N LEU A 174 -4.76 -6.38 1.52
CA LEU A 174 -4.05 -6.70 0.28
C LEU A 174 -3.79 -8.21 0.11
N GLU A 175 -3.49 -8.92 1.20
CA GLU A 175 -3.38 -10.37 1.18
C GLU A 175 -4.73 -11.00 0.80
N PHE A 176 -5.83 -10.54 1.40
CA PHE A 176 -7.18 -11.00 1.04
C PHE A 176 -7.52 -10.71 -0.44
N CYS A 177 -7.15 -9.54 -0.96
CA CYS A 177 -7.28 -9.24 -2.39
C CYS A 177 -6.59 -10.26 -3.29
N VAL A 178 -5.37 -10.70 -2.93
CA VAL A 178 -4.59 -11.69 -3.70
C VAL A 178 -5.14 -13.11 -3.52
N ARG A 179 -5.36 -13.55 -2.28
CA ARG A 179 -5.67 -14.95 -1.96
C ARG A 179 -7.13 -15.32 -2.17
N ASP A 180 -8.06 -14.40 -1.93
CA ASP A 180 -9.50 -14.68 -1.89
C ASP A 180 -10.30 -14.01 -3.02
N VAL A 181 -9.88 -12.83 -3.49
CA VAL A 181 -10.63 -12.08 -4.50
C VAL A 181 -10.10 -12.32 -5.91
N LEU A 182 -8.81 -12.10 -6.17
CA LEU A 182 -8.21 -12.23 -7.50
C LEU A 182 -8.37 -13.63 -8.10
N VAL A 183 -8.33 -14.68 -7.27
CA VAL A 183 -8.53 -16.07 -7.70
C VAL A 183 -9.94 -16.37 -8.23
N ARG A 184 -10.92 -15.52 -7.90
CA ARG A 184 -12.31 -15.63 -8.36
C ARG A 184 -12.58 -14.84 -9.64
N ILE A 185 -11.67 -13.95 -10.04
CA ILE A 185 -11.81 -13.13 -11.25
C ILE A 185 -11.31 -13.90 -12.50
N PRO A 186 -12.14 -14.05 -13.55
CA PRO A 186 -11.76 -14.70 -14.80
C PRO A 186 -10.45 -14.16 -15.41
N PRO A 187 -9.58 -15.03 -15.97
CA PRO A 187 -8.26 -14.64 -16.46
C PRO A 187 -8.31 -13.73 -17.69
N ASP A 188 -9.39 -13.74 -18.47
CA ASP A 188 -9.60 -12.82 -19.60
C ASP A 188 -9.94 -11.39 -19.14
N ILE A 189 -10.51 -11.23 -17.94
CA ILE A 189 -10.71 -9.94 -17.27
C ILE A 189 -9.39 -9.48 -16.65
N ARG A 190 -8.70 -10.37 -15.90
CA ARG A 190 -7.40 -10.04 -15.28
C ARG A 190 -6.33 -9.61 -16.28
N LYS A 191 -6.31 -10.18 -17.49
CA LYS A 191 -5.41 -9.74 -18.59
C LYS A 191 -5.62 -8.29 -19.04
N ARG A 192 -6.78 -7.68 -18.75
CA ARG A 192 -7.10 -6.28 -19.09
C ARG A 192 -6.78 -5.32 -17.95
N PHE A 193 -6.38 -5.83 -16.78
CA PHE A 193 -6.09 -4.99 -15.62
C PHE A 193 -4.87 -4.08 -15.86
N PRO A 194 -4.93 -2.83 -15.40
CA PRO A 194 -3.77 -1.95 -15.40
C PRO A 194 -2.65 -2.56 -14.53
N LYS A 195 -1.39 -2.28 -14.87
CA LYS A 195 -0.22 -2.97 -14.30
C LYS A 195 -0.13 -2.89 -12.77
N ASP A 196 -0.76 -1.91 -12.13
CA ASP A 196 -0.81 -1.72 -10.67
C ASP A 196 -1.84 -2.61 -9.94
N LEU A 197 -2.64 -3.40 -10.65
CA LEU A 197 -3.65 -4.32 -10.09
C LEU A 197 -3.28 -5.80 -10.26
N HIS A 198 -2.12 -6.11 -10.84
CA HIS A 198 -1.66 -7.50 -11.01
C HIS A 198 -1.25 -8.12 -9.67
N ASP A 199 -1.47 -9.43 -9.56
CA ASP A 199 -1.28 -10.26 -8.36
C ASP A 199 0.06 -9.94 -7.64
N GLY A 200 1.19 -10.00 -8.36
CA GLY A 200 2.52 -9.71 -7.81
C GLY A 200 2.76 -8.25 -7.40
N VAL A 201 2.02 -7.28 -7.94
CA VAL A 201 2.09 -5.88 -7.47
C VAL A 201 1.32 -5.72 -6.17
N LEU A 202 0.13 -6.32 -6.03
CA LEU A 202 -0.62 -6.28 -4.78
C LEU A 202 0.10 -7.02 -3.65
N GLU A 203 0.69 -8.18 -3.95
CA GLU A 203 1.54 -8.94 -3.03
C GLU A 203 2.76 -8.12 -2.59
N ALA A 204 3.48 -7.48 -3.53
CA ALA A 204 4.59 -6.59 -3.20
C ALA A 204 4.19 -5.45 -2.27
N ILE A 205 2.99 -4.88 -2.42
CA ILE A 205 2.49 -3.82 -1.52
C ILE A 205 2.15 -4.38 -0.13
N SER A 206 1.56 -5.57 -0.04
CA SER A 206 1.28 -6.23 1.25
C SER A 206 2.59 -6.48 2.02
N ILE A 207 3.58 -7.09 1.36
CA ILE A 207 4.91 -7.36 1.92
C ILE A 207 5.65 -6.05 2.26
N GLN A 208 5.51 -5.02 1.42
CA GLN A 208 6.03 -3.68 1.70
C GLN A 208 5.47 -3.11 3.01
N ALA A 209 4.16 -3.24 3.26
CA ALA A 209 3.54 -2.73 4.48
C ALA A 209 4.14 -3.40 5.73
N LEU A 210 4.34 -4.72 5.70
CA LEU A 210 5.06 -5.46 6.75
C LEU A 210 6.51 -4.96 6.91
N GLY A 211 7.25 -4.77 5.81
CA GLY A 211 8.60 -4.22 5.84
C GLY A 211 8.70 -2.80 6.40
N GLN A 212 7.63 -2.01 6.30
CA GLN A 212 7.51 -0.66 6.86
C GLN A 212 7.16 -0.66 8.37
N VAL A 213 6.45 -1.68 8.91
CA VAL A 213 6.16 -1.80 10.35
C VAL A 213 7.43 -1.72 11.21
N PHE A 214 8.50 -2.39 10.77
CA PHE A 214 9.79 -2.37 11.47
C PHE A 214 10.39 -0.95 11.62
N MET A 215 9.93 0.03 10.83
CA MET A 215 10.39 1.42 10.90
C MET A 215 9.70 2.27 11.98
N THR A 216 8.57 1.85 12.54
CA THR A 216 7.65 2.80 13.21
C THR A 216 7.58 2.65 14.73
N GLN A 217 7.39 1.43 15.24
CA GLN A 217 6.99 1.10 16.62
C GLN A 217 7.72 1.87 17.76
N ASN A 218 7.03 2.18 18.87
CA ASN A 218 7.62 2.42 20.20
C ASN A 218 6.77 1.88 21.38
N SER A 219 7.47 1.25 22.33
CA SER A 219 7.13 0.91 23.72
C SER A 219 5.68 0.49 24.09
N SER A 220 5.46 -0.80 24.32
CA SER A 220 5.16 -1.36 25.67
C SER A 220 4.97 -2.89 25.61
N ILE A 221 5.70 -3.64 26.46
CA ILE A 221 5.49 -5.06 26.84
C ILE A 221 5.30 -6.08 25.69
N ASN A 222 6.34 -6.89 25.46
CA ASN A 222 6.46 -7.93 24.42
C ASN A 222 6.43 -7.40 22.98
N ASP A 223 7.05 -8.15 22.06
CA ASP A 223 6.87 -8.04 20.60
C ASP A 223 7.21 -6.66 19.95
N TYR A 224 8.32 -6.08 20.39
CA TYR A 224 9.59 -6.05 19.63
C TYR A 224 9.54 -5.61 18.12
N LEU A 225 10.65 -4.97 17.68
CA LEU A 225 11.20 -4.84 16.29
C LEU A 225 10.79 -3.59 15.44
N THR A 226 11.65 -2.81 14.71
CA THR A 226 13.14 -2.64 14.65
C THR A 226 13.62 -1.26 15.13
N CYS A 227 13.04 -0.13 14.69
CA CYS A 227 13.55 1.23 14.98
C CYS A 227 13.70 1.49 16.48
N LEU A 228 12.78 0.94 17.27
CA LEU A 228 12.85 0.77 18.71
C LEU A 228 14.16 0.14 19.19
N ALA A 229 14.57 -0.98 18.60
CA ALA A 229 15.72 -1.75 19.04
C ALA A 229 17.02 -0.96 18.84
N VAL A 230 17.11 -0.10 17.81
CA VAL A 230 18.24 0.81 17.63
C VAL A 230 18.38 1.76 18.82
N GLU A 231 17.29 2.46 19.16
CA GLU A 231 17.22 3.48 20.22
C GLU A 231 17.18 2.88 21.64
N CYS A 232 16.68 1.66 21.78
CA CYS A 232 16.59 0.94 23.04
C CYS A 232 17.97 0.42 23.47
N GLN A 233 18.46 0.96 24.58
CA GLN A 233 19.71 0.52 25.21
C GLN A 233 19.66 -0.94 25.69
N LYS A 234 18.47 -1.48 25.96
CA LYS A 234 18.29 -2.86 26.45
C LYS A 234 18.31 -3.93 25.33
N ALA A 235 18.11 -3.53 24.07
CA ALA A 235 18.10 -4.48 22.95
C ALA A 235 19.52 -4.93 22.60
N THR A 236 19.76 -6.25 22.60
CA THR A 236 21.09 -6.82 22.26
C THR A 236 21.42 -6.61 20.79
N LEU A 237 22.71 -6.64 20.43
CA LEU A 237 23.12 -6.56 19.02
C LEU A 237 22.56 -7.70 18.18
N SER A 238 22.47 -8.91 18.74
CA SER A 238 21.89 -10.09 18.08
C SER A 238 20.42 -9.86 17.74
N VAL A 239 19.66 -9.24 18.66
CA VAL A 239 18.31 -8.75 18.38
C VAL A 239 18.38 -7.74 17.25
N LYS A 240 19.08 -6.60 17.39
CA LYS A 240 19.14 -5.54 16.34
C LYS A 240 19.50 -6.08 14.94
N ARG A 241 20.45 -7.03 14.85
CA ARG A 241 20.83 -7.72 13.60
C ARG A 241 19.67 -8.51 13.00
N ARG A 242 18.99 -9.35 13.79
CA ARG A 242 17.89 -10.21 13.32
C ARG A 242 16.86 -9.44 12.50
N LEU A 243 16.62 -8.19 12.85
CA LEU A 243 15.45 -7.42 12.40
C LEU A 243 15.77 -6.57 11.19
N ALA A 244 17.01 -6.10 11.11
CA ALA A 244 17.55 -5.61 9.86
C ALA A 244 17.60 -6.74 8.81
N CYS A 245 17.83 -7.99 9.22
CA CYS A 245 17.75 -9.17 8.34
C CYS A 245 16.30 -9.52 7.98
N GLU A 246 15.36 -9.57 8.92
CA GLU A 246 13.93 -9.76 8.61
C GLU A 246 13.40 -8.65 7.68
N GLN A 247 13.69 -7.37 7.99
CA GLN A 247 13.33 -6.24 7.13
C GLN A 247 13.94 -6.35 5.73
N LEU A 248 15.20 -6.79 5.62
CA LEU A 248 15.85 -7.09 4.35
C LEU A 248 15.10 -8.21 3.59
N SER A 249 14.66 -9.26 4.28
CA SER A 249 13.90 -10.36 3.69
C SER A 249 12.53 -9.92 3.15
N TYR A 250 11.75 -9.09 3.87
CA TYR A 250 10.51 -8.52 3.31
C TYR A 250 10.77 -7.71 2.03
N PHE A 251 11.73 -6.78 2.04
CA PHE A 251 12.01 -5.99 0.83
C PHE A 251 12.65 -6.81 -0.30
N SER A 252 13.28 -7.96 0.01
CA SER A 252 13.74 -8.93 -0.99
C SER A 252 12.56 -9.65 -1.65
N GLN A 253 11.58 -10.11 -0.87
CA GLN A 253 10.38 -10.77 -1.37
C GLN A 253 9.52 -9.78 -2.18
N ALA A 254 9.28 -8.57 -1.67
CA ALA A 254 8.56 -7.53 -2.41
C ALA A 254 9.24 -7.17 -3.75
N TYR A 255 10.58 -7.19 -3.81
CA TYR A 255 11.31 -7.02 -5.07
C TYR A 255 11.10 -8.20 -6.03
N GLN A 256 11.08 -9.44 -5.54
CA GLN A 256 10.81 -10.64 -6.35
C GLN A 256 9.40 -10.62 -6.96
N CYS A 257 8.38 -10.26 -6.17
CA CYS A 257 7.01 -10.10 -6.65
C CYS A 257 6.90 -9.04 -7.77
N LEU A 258 7.65 -7.94 -7.68
CA LEU A 258 7.72 -6.91 -8.73
C LEU A 258 8.58 -7.32 -9.94
N SER A 259 9.64 -8.11 -9.77
CA SER A 259 10.56 -8.48 -10.86
C SER A 259 9.95 -9.48 -11.85
N GLY A 260 8.92 -10.21 -11.43
CA GLY A 260 8.08 -11.03 -12.32
C GLY A 260 7.05 -10.23 -13.13
N CYS A 261 6.87 -8.94 -12.86
CA CYS A 261 5.94 -8.07 -13.59
C CYS A 261 6.65 -7.33 -14.72
N ASP A 262 6.04 -7.31 -15.91
CA ASP A 262 6.59 -6.64 -17.09
C ASP A 262 6.42 -5.11 -16.97
N MET A 263 7.32 -4.48 -16.23
CA MET A 263 7.29 -3.05 -15.87
C MET A 263 7.99 -2.18 -16.91
N ASP A 264 7.39 -2.12 -18.11
CA ASP A 264 7.80 -1.23 -19.21
C ASP A 264 8.16 0.19 -18.78
N ALA A 265 9.08 0.79 -19.55
CA ALA A 265 9.65 2.10 -19.27
C ALA A 265 8.62 3.25 -19.16
N ASP A 266 7.44 3.13 -19.77
CA ASP A 266 6.44 4.18 -19.80
C ASP A 266 5.53 4.25 -18.56
N ASN A 267 5.47 3.19 -17.73
CA ASN A 267 4.72 3.26 -16.48
C ASN A 267 5.57 3.88 -15.36
N GLY A 268 5.62 5.23 -15.33
CA GLY A 268 6.34 5.99 -14.31
C GLY A 268 5.98 5.64 -12.86
N TYR A 269 4.75 5.15 -12.64
CA TYR A 269 4.27 4.73 -11.32
C TYR A 269 4.93 3.42 -10.85
N GLY A 270 5.01 2.40 -11.71
CA GLY A 270 5.71 1.13 -11.41
C GLY A 270 7.19 1.34 -11.10
N LYS A 271 7.84 2.27 -11.82
CA LYS A 271 9.22 2.70 -11.52
C LYS A 271 9.35 3.31 -10.13
N LYS A 272 8.41 4.15 -9.69
CA LYS A 272 8.46 4.76 -8.35
C LYS A 272 8.38 3.71 -7.23
N HIS A 273 7.50 2.73 -7.36
CA HIS A 273 7.41 1.62 -6.41
C HIS A 273 8.74 0.82 -6.35
N LEU A 274 9.31 0.49 -7.51
CA LEU A 274 10.61 -0.22 -7.57
C LEU A 274 11.76 0.57 -6.92
N TRP A 275 11.80 1.89 -7.10
CA TRP A 275 12.78 2.75 -6.43
C TRP A 275 12.58 2.80 -4.90
N PHE A 276 11.34 2.77 -4.42
CA PHE A 276 11.06 2.69 -2.98
C PHE A 276 11.57 1.37 -2.38
N ILE A 277 11.21 0.23 -2.99
CA ILE A 277 11.65 -1.09 -2.53
C ILE A 277 13.18 -1.17 -2.54
N LYS A 278 13.84 -0.70 -3.62
CA LYS A 278 15.31 -0.64 -3.70
C LYS A 278 15.92 0.25 -2.61
N TRP A 279 15.33 1.42 -2.33
CA TRP A 279 15.80 2.30 -1.25
C TRP A 279 15.74 1.60 0.11
N LYS A 280 14.58 1.00 0.46
CA LYS A 280 14.41 0.34 1.76
C LYS A 280 15.19 -0.97 1.91
N PHE A 281 15.32 -1.75 0.84
CA PHE A 281 16.24 -2.88 0.78
C PHE A 281 17.67 -2.46 1.13
N LEU A 282 18.18 -1.38 0.53
CA LEU A 282 19.55 -0.91 0.78
C LEU A 282 19.73 -0.36 2.21
N GLU A 283 18.74 0.34 2.78
CA GLU A 283 18.76 0.77 4.19
C GLU A 283 18.79 -0.44 5.15
N ALA A 284 17.93 -1.43 4.93
CA ALA A 284 17.87 -2.64 5.75
C ALA A 284 19.18 -3.46 5.64
N LYS A 285 19.72 -3.64 4.43
CA LYS A 285 20.99 -4.34 4.19
C LYS A 285 22.18 -3.64 4.86
N ALA A 286 22.24 -2.32 4.80
CA ALA A 286 23.26 -1.53 5.50
C ALA A 286 23.17 -1.71 7.03
N ALA A 287 21.95 -1.66 7.60
CA ALA A 287 21.73 -1.90 9.02
C ALA A 287 22.11 -3.33 9.43
N ALA A 288 21.81 -4.33 8.60
CA ALA A 288 22.11 -5.73 8.85
C ALA A 288 23.62 -5.98 8.93
N TYR A 289 24.39 -5.50 7.94
CA TYR A 289 25.85 -5.58 7.97
C TYR A 289 26.45 -4.78 9.12
N TYR A 290 25.93 -3.60 9.43
CA TYR A 290 26.40 -2.81 10.57
C TYR A 290 26.26 -3.57 11.90
N TYR A 291 25.09 -4.15 12.18
CA TYR A 291 24.89 -4.94 13.40
C TYR A 291 25.63 -6.28 13.37
N HIS A 292 25.82 -6.88 12.20
CA HIS A 292 26.66 -8.07 12.05
C HIS A 292 28.13 -7.76 12.37
N GLY A 293 28.70 -6.69 11.80
CA GLY A 293 30.05 -6.21 12.09
C GLY A 293 30.24 -5.90 13.58
N LEU A 294 29.28 -5.25 14.23
CA LEU A 294 29.33 -4.99 15.69
C LEU A 294 29.30 -6.25 16.57
N ILE A 295 28.82 -7.39 16.05
CA ILE A 295 28.87 -8.68 16.75
C ILE A 295 30.23 -9.34 16.54
N LEU A 296 30.73 -9.38 15.30
CA LEU A 296 32.05 -9.92 14.98
C LEU A 296 33.18 -9.15 15.67
N ASP A 297 33.07 -7.83 15.76
CA ASP A 297 34.01 -6.93 16.43
C ASP A 297 34.14 -7.17 17.95
N LYS A 298 33.18 -7.90 18.56
CA LYS A 298 33.24 -8.35 19.96
C LYS A 298 33.92 -9.70 20.15
N GLY A 299 34.25 -10.40 19.06
CA GLY A 299 35.10 -11.59 19.12
C GLY A 299 36.53 -11.20 19.50
N ASN A 300 37.31 -12.18 19.98
CA ASN A 300 38.72 -12.00 20.32
C ASN A 300 39.66 -12.43 19.18
N GLU A 301 39.11 -12.85 18.03
CA GLU A 301 39.86 -13.41 16.91
C GLU A 301 40.22 -12.32 15.87
N PRO A 302 41.48 -12.21 15.44
CA PRO A 302 41.91 -11.20 14.46
C PRO A 302 41.12 -11.25 13.14
N SER A 303 40.83 -12.45 12.63
CA SER A 303 39.98 -12.68 11.44
C SER A 303 38.56 -12.15 11.60
N GLY A 304 38.00 -12.25 12.83
CA GLY A 304 36.72 -11.65 13.20
C GLY A 304 36.74 -10.12 13.11
N HIS A 305 37.86 -9.49 13.49
CA HIS A 305 38.05 -8.05 13.33
C HIS A 305 38.16 -7.63 11.86
N VAL A 306 38.89 -8.35 11.02
CA VAL A 306 38.96 -8.06 9.57
C VAL A 306 37.57 -8.16 8.93
N THR A 307 36.88 -9.28 9.18
CA THR A 307 35.51 -9.52 8.69
C THR A 307 34.54 -8.43 9.19
N ALA A 308 34.72 -7.93 10.42
CA ALA A 308 33.94 -6.81 10.95
C ALA A 308 34.19 -5.51 10.18
N VAL A 309 35.44 -5.18 9.80
CA VAL A 309 35.73 -4.00 8.97
C VAL A 309 35.11 -4.14 7.58
N CYS A 310 35.22 -5.32 6.95
CA CYS A 310 34.54 -5.60 5.69
C CYS A 310 33.01 -5.35 5.79
N CYS A 311 32.38 -5.79 6.88
CA CYS A 311 30.97 -5.49 7.16
C CYS A 311 30.69 -3.98 7.29
N PHE A 312 31.54 -3.22 7.99
CA PHE A 312 31.34 -1.78 8.18
C PHE A 312 31.51 -0.99 6.87
N LEU A 313 32.52 -1.31 6.06
CA LEU A 313 32.74 -0.70 4.76
C LEU A 313 31.58 -1.01 3.79
N ALA A 314 31.10 -2.25 3.77
CA ALA A 314 29.92 -2.62 2.99
C ALA A 314 28.65 -1.88 3.46
N ALA A 315 28.44 -1.75 4.77
CA ALA A 315 27.33 -0.98 5.33
C ALA A 315 27.38 0.49 4.92
N GLU A 316 28.57 1.12 4.91
CA GLU A 316 28.76 2.50 4.46
C GLU A 316 28.47 2.66 2.96
N GLN A 317 28.96 1.75 2.11
CA GLN A 317 28.67 1.76 0.67
C GLN A 317 27.16 1.60 0.41
N LEU A 318 26.52 0.60 1.02
CA LEU A 318 25.07 0.35 0.88
C LEU A 318 24.24 1.56 1.32
N LEU A 319 24.65 2.24 2.38
CA LEU A 319 24.02 3.49 2.86
C LEU A 319 24.25 4.67 1.90
N SER A 320 25.39 4.71 1.18
CA SER A 320 25.64 5.69 0.12
C SER A 320 24.75 5.42 -1.10
N GLU A 321 24.55 4.15 -1.46
CA GLU A 321 23.65 3.73 -2.53
C GLU A 321 22.17 3.93 -2.18
N SER A 322 21.77 3.72 -0.92
CA SER A 322 20.39 3.93 -0.46
C SER A 322 19.96 5.40 -0.63
N LYS A 323 20.86 6.36 -0.36
CA LYS A 323 20.63 7.80 -0.62
C LYS A 323 20.37 8.09 -2.11
N LYS A 324 21.09 7.43 -3.01
CA LYS A 324 20.87 7.56 -4.48
C LYS A 324 19.51 6.97 -4.88
N ALA A 325 19.13 5.82 -4.31
CA ALA A 325 17.82 5.21 -4.55
C ALA A 325 16.67 6.07 -4.00
N CYS A 326 16.84 6.68 -2.81
CA CYS A 326 15.91 7.66 -2.23
C CYS A 326 15.70 8.88 -3.14
N LEU A 327 16.79 9.44 -3.69
CA LEU A 327 16.70 10.55 -4.64
C LEU A 327 15.92 10.15 -5.90
N ASN A 328 16.22 8.99 -6.48
CA ASN A 328 15.49 8.47 -7.65
C ASN A 328 14.01 8.23 -7.34
N PHE A 329 13.68 7.70 -6.15
CA PHE A 329 12.30 7.56 -5.68
C PHE A 329 11.59 8.92 -5.62
N CYS A 330 12.24 9.95 -5.05
CA CYS A 330 11.66 11.28 -4.90
C CYS A 330 11.42 11.97 -6.26
N LEU A 331 12.33 11.79 -7.22
CA LEU A 331 12.25 12.36 -8.57
C LEU A 331 11.29 11.59 -9.50
N ALA A 332 11.05 10.30 -9.26
CA ALA A 332 10.08 9.51 -10.01
C ALA A 332 8.64 10.02 -9.77
N ALA A 333 7.84 10.08 -10.83
CA ALA A 333 6.48 10.63 -10.79
C ALA A 333 5.50 9.75 -10.00
N PRO A 334 4.58 10.33 -9.20
CA PRO A 334 4.49 11.75 -8.83
C PRO A 334 5.67 12.18 -7.96
N VAL A 335 6.20 13.39 -8.18
CA VAL A 335 7.35 13.89 -7.41
C VAL A 335 7.00 13.99 -5.93
N THR A 336 7.86 13.46 -5.07
CA THR A 336 7.70 13.45 -3.60
C THR A 336 8.92 14.06 -2.92
N ARG A 337 8.78 14.49 -1.68
CA ARG A 337 9.88 14.97 -0.84
C ARG A 337 10.37 13.83 0.04
N ALA A 338 11.68 13.63 0.08
CA ALA A 338 12.28 12.75 1.09
C ALA A 338 11.94 13.28 2.49
N PRO A 339 11.48 12.42 3.41
CA PRO A 339 11.30 12.83 4.79
C PRO A 339 12.68 13.16 5.39
N PRO A 340 12.76 14.15 6.28
CA PRO A 340 13.99 14.51 6.95
C PRO A 340 14.43 13.36 7.86
N LEU A 341 15.72 13.01 7.87
CA LEU A 341 16.22 11.90 8.69
C LEU A 341 15.89 12.11 10.18
N TRP A 342 15.08 11.20 10.74
CA TRP A 342 14.75 11.13 12.15
C TRP A 342 14.97 9.72 12.71
N GLY A 343 14.90 9.61 14.05
CA GLY A 343 15.02 8.36 14.80
C GLY A 343 16.22 7.47 14.45
N ALA A 344 16.00 6.16 14.44
CA ALA A 344 17.00 5.14 14.14
C ALA A 344 17.76 5.36 12.82
N MET A 345 17.08 5.82 11.76
CA MET A 345 17.77 6.07 10.48
C MET A 345 18.70 7.28 10.55
N LYS A 346 18.36 8.33 11.31
CA LYS A 346 19.31 9.42 11.63
C LYS A 346 20.53 8.89 12.40
N HIS A 347 20.32 8.02 13.38
CA HIS A 347 21.40 7.41 14.16
C HIS A 347 22.33 6.54 13.30
N LEU A 348 21.78 5.64 12.48
CA LEU A 348 22.55 4.78 11.57
C LEU A 348 23.32 5.62 10.53
N HIS A 349 22.70 6.68 9.99
CA HIS A 349 23.34 7.60 9.06
C HIS A 349 24.55 8.34 9.64
N GLN A 350 24.61 8.51 10.97
CA GLN A 350 25.75 9.10 11.67
C GLN A 350 26.77 8.02 12.06
N LYS A 351 26.32 6.88 12.60
CA LYS A 351 27.20 5.87 13.19
C LYS A 351 27.86 4.92 12.21
N ILE A 352 27.22 4.60 11.08
CA ILE A 352 27.83 3.69 10.09
C ILE A 352 29.15 4.29 9.54
N PRO A 353 29.20 5.53 9.02
CA PRO A 353 30.46 6.14 8.56
C PRO A 353 31.49 6.34 9.68
N GLU A 354 31.05 6.76 10.87
CA GLU A 354 31.92 6.97 12.03
C GLU A 354 32.62 5.68 12.46
N VAL A 355 31.90 4.56 12.48
CA VAL A 355 32.45 3.24 12.85
C VAL A 355 33.29 2.67 11.73
N ALA A 356 32.87 2.77 10.46
CA ALA A 356 33.64 2.31 9.31
C ALA A 356 35.01 3.00 9.23
N SER A 357 35.04 4.34 9.32
CA SER A 357 36.28 5.13 9.34
C SER A 357 37.18 4.78 10.53
N ARG A 358 36.62 4.75 11.75
CA ARG A 358 37.40 4.45 12.97
C ARG A 358 37.97 3.03 12.97
N LYS A 359 37.21 2.04 12.51
CA LYS A 359 37.60 0.62 12.53
C LYS A 359 38.56 0.26 11.40
N SER A 360 38.40 0.86 10.21
CA SER A 360 39.38 0.74 9.12
C SER A 360 40.72 1.38 9.49
N GLN A 361 40.75 2.51 10.20
CA GLN A 361 41.99 3.06 10.75
C GLN A 361 42.63 2.14 11.80
N MET A 362 41.82 1.51 12.65
CA MET A 362 42.31 0.70 13.78
C MET A 362 42.82 -0.70 13.35
N TYR A 363 42.24 -1.29 12.31
CA TYR A 363 42.58 -2.64 11.83
C TYR A 363 43.08 -2.67 10.37
N GLY A 364 43.37 -1.52 9.75
CA GLY A 364 43.79 -1.43 8.34
C GLY A 364 45.03 -2.28 8.02
N TYR A 365 45.97 -2.39 8.96
CA TYR A 365 47.15 -3.25 8.84
C TYR A 365 46.81 -4.75 8.68
N LEU A 366 45.67 -5.22 9.21
CA LEU A 366 45.21 -6.60 9.02
C LEU A 366 44.60 -6.81 7.63
N LEU A 367 43.87 -5.81 7.10
CA LEU A 367 43.33 -5.84 5.73
C LEU A 367 44.45 -5.88 4.67
N GLU A 368 45.54 -5.16 4.92
CA GLU A 368 46.74 -5.20 4.07
C GLU A 368 47.46 -6.56 4.13
N GLN A 369 47.42 -7.24 5.28
CA GLN A 369 48.05 -8.56 5.45
C GLN A 369 47.23 -9.72 4.86
N GLU A 370 45.89 -9.65 4.89
CA GLU A 370 45.02 -10.74 4.40
C GLU A 370 44.75 -10.69 2.88
N ASN A 371 45.42 -9.82 2.10
CA ASN A 371 45.23 -9.66 0.64
C ASN A 371 43.74 -9.49 0.26
N ALA A 372 43.12 -8.42 0.75
CA ALA A 372 41.67 -8.21 0.83
C ALA A 372 40.85 -8.31 -0.49
N LEU A 373 40.63 -9.55 -0.95
CA LEU A 373 39.46 -9.99 -1.74
C LEU A 373 38.56 -10.89 -0.89
N GLN A 374 38.27 -10.47 0.35
CA GLN A 374 37.28 -11.16 1.17
C GLN A 374 35.88 -10.95 0.60
N VAL A 375 35.26 -12.05 0.19
CA VAL A 375 33.82 -12.13 -0.04
C VAL A 375 33.10 -11.73 1.26
N LEU A 376 32.11 -10.85 1.17
CA LEU A 376 31.34 -10.44 2.36
C LEU A 376 30.67 -11.66 3.00
N PRO A 377 30.65 -11.75 4.34
CA PRO A 377 30.02 -12.86 5.02
C PRO A 377 28.51 -12.85 4.75
N ASP A 378 27.93 -14.03 4.54
CA ASP A 378 26.48 -14.15 4.38
C ASP A 378 25.75 -13.64 5.64
N LEU A 379 24.70 -12.85 5.40
CA LEU A 379 23.82 -12.41 6.47
C LEU A 379 22.96 -13.60 6.93
N PRO A 380 22.78 -13.82 8.24
CA PRO A 380 21.95 -14.89 8.75
C PRO A 380 20.48 -14.67 8.36
N ASP A 381 19.86 -15.72 7.83
CA ASP A 381 18.43 -15.75 7.54
C ASP A 381 17.61 -16.03 8.81
N PHE A 382 16.40 -15.49 8.86
CA PHE A 382 15.50 -15.61 10.01
C PHE A 382 14.05 -15.75 9.56
N GLN A 383 13.28 -16.53 10.31
CA GLN A 383 11.84 -16.59 10.14
C GLN A 383 11.21 -15.21 10.35
N LEU A 384 10.40 -14.79 9.38
CA LEU A 384 9.64 -13.55 9.40
C LEU A 384 8.61 -13.57 10.56
N SER A 385 8.70 -12.57 11.43
CA SER A 385 7.91 -12.51 12.67
C SER A 385 6.53 -11.87 12.49
N LEU A 386 6.35 -11.01 11.47
CA LEU A 386 5.08 -10.36 11.18
C LEU A 386 4.31 -11.10 10.10
N ARG A 387 3.00 -10.97 10.15
CA ARG A 387 2.06 -11.41 9.12
C ARG A 387 1.02 -10.31 8.90
N PRO A 388 0.32 -10.33 7.76
CA PRO A 388 -0.87 -9.51 7.57
C PRO A 388 -1.91 -9.82 8.66
N ASP A 389 -2.75 -8.84 8.99
CA ASP A 389 -3.92 -9.11 9.85
C ASP A 389 -4.91 -10.03 9.13
N ASP A 390 -5.53 -10.96 9.85
CA ASP A 390 -6.58 -11.85 9.34
C ASP A 390 -7.84 -11.06 8.96
N TYR A 391 -7.89 -10.55 7.74
CA TYR A 391 -9.04 -9.79 7.24
C TYR A 391 -10.18 -10.72 6.81
N GLN A 392 -11.40 -10.40 7.28
CA GLN A 392 -12.63 -11.04 6.86
C GLN A 392 -13.63 -10.00 6.36
N LEU A 393 -14.40 -10.38 5.33
CA LEU A 393 -15.50 -9.56 4.84
C LEU A 393 -16.54 -9.32 5.94
N PRO A 394 -17.18 -8.14 6.00
CA PRO A 394 -18.30 -7.90 6.91
C PRO A 394 -19.48 -8.83 6.60
N GLN A 395 -20.43 -8.91 7.53
CA GLN A 395 -21.68 -9.62 7.28
C GLN A 395 -22.42 -8.99 6.09
N ILE A 396 -23.06 -9.84 5.29
CA ILE A 396 -23.92 -9.42 4.19
C ILE A 396 -25.13 -8.65 4.74
N ASP A 397 -25.57 -7.61 4.03
CA ASP A 397 -26.75 -6.83 4.44
C ASP A 397 -28.01 -7.73 4.48
N PRO A 398 -28.77 -7.78 5.60
CA PRO A 398 -29.94 -8.66 5.73
C PRO A 398 -31.04 -8.45 4.68
N ALA A 399 -31.04 -7.33 3.94
CA ALA A 399 -31.95 -7.12 2.81
C ALA A 399 -31.76 -8.13 1.66
N TRP A 400 -30.64 -8.87 1.63
CA TRP A 400 -30.41 -9.98 0.70
C TRP A 400 -31.14 -11.28 1.09
N ASP A 401 -31.56 -11.42 2.35
CA ASP A 401 -32.31 -12.58 2.88
C ASP A 401 -33.84 -12.35 2.92
N GLY A 402 -34.33 -11.23 2.38
CA GLY A 402 -35.76 -10.92 2.28
C GLY A 402 -36.51 -12.01 1.50
N GLU A 403 -37.73 -12.35 1.97
CA GLU A 403 -38.51 -13.49 1.49
C GLU A 403 -38.63 -13.54 -0.05
N LYS A 404 -37.88 -14.48 -0.65
CA LYS A 404 -37.95 -14.93 -2.05
C LYS A 404 -38.50 -13.91 -3.04
N TRP A 405 -37.63 -13.04 -3.55
CA TRP A 405 -37.74 -12.31 -4.82
C TRP A 405 -39.05 -12.51 -5.58
N GLU A 406 -40.15 -11.89 -5.13
CA GLU A 406 -41.38 -11.84 -5.91
C GLU A 406 -41.13 -10.91 -7.09
N VAL A 407 -40.57 -11.49 -8.13
CA VAL A 407 -40.57 -10.90 -9.47
C VAL A 407 -42.03 -10.61 -9.77
N GLN A 408 -42.40 -9.32 -9.81
CA GLN A 408 -43.68 -8.85 -10.34
C GLN A 408 -43.72 -9.11 -11.84
N GLY A 409 -43.79 -10.39 -12.22
CA GLY A 409 -44.17 -10.83 -13.53
C GLY A 409 -45.63 -10.49 -13.70
N GLN A 410 -45.92 -9.31 -14.26
CA GLN A 410 -47.25 -9.00 -14.77
C GLN A 410 -47.65 -10.12 -15.75
N PRO A 411 -48.73 -10.87 -15.49
CA PRO A 411 -49.26 -11.77 -16.50
C PRO A 411 -49.84 -10.90 -17.62
N LEU A 412 -49.10 -10.78 -18.72
CA LEU A 412 -49.48 -10.06 -19.95
C LEU A 412 -50.67 -10.71 -20.71
N LYS A 413 -51.60 -11.36 -20.00
CA LYS A 413 -52.72 -12.13 -20.55
C LYS A 413 -54.11 -11.73 -20.02
N ASP A 414 -54.21 -10.97 -18.94
CA ASP A 414 -55.50 -10.66 -18.30
C ASP A 414 -56.14 -9.35 -18.82
N HIS A 415 -55.67 -8.84 -19.97
CA HIS A 415 -56.22 -7.66 -20.67
C HIS A 415 -56.69 -7.95 -22.11
N LEU A 416 -56.95 -9.22 -22.44
CA LEU A 416 -57.44 -9.65 -23.77
C LEU A 416 -58.67 -10.56 -23.72
N LYS A 417 -59.49 -10.43 -22.67
CA LYS A 417 -60.82 -11.05 -22.55
C LYS A 417 -61.77 -10.15 -21.77
N ASP A 418 -62.28 -9.12 -22.44
CA ASP A 418 -63.50 -8.35 -22.08
C ASP A 418 -63.78 -7.36 -23.23
N SER A 419 -64.00 -7.86 -24.44
CA SER A 419 -64.32 -7.08 -25.65
C SER A 419 -64.91 -7.94 -26.77
N GLU A 420 -65.91 -8.76 -26.48
CA GLU A 420 -66.83 -9.34 -27.47
C GLU A 420 -68.13 -9.78 -26.74
N ASP A 421 -69.26 -9.71 -27.45
CA ASP A 421 -70.62 -10.10 -27.03
C ASP A 421 -71.43 -9.19 -26.08
N GLU A 422 -71.64 -7.92 -26.48
CA GLU A 422 -72.98 -7.32 -26.43
C GLU A 422 -73.38 -6.82 -27.83
N ILE A 423 -74.16 -7.62 -28.55
CA ILE A 423 -74.95 -7.18 -29.71
C ILE A 423 -76.41 -7.49 -29.39
N GLU A 424 -77.18 -6.45 -29.09
CA GLU A 424 -78.63 -6.51 -29.04
C GLU A 424 -79.18 -6.80 -30.44
N THR A 425 -80.23 -7.63 -30.52
CA THR A 425 -81.06 -7.77 -31.72
C THR A 425 -82.53 -7.56 -31.35
N GLU A 426 -83.20 -6.71 -32.14
CA GLU A 426 -84.65 -6.47 -32.14
C GLU A 426 -85.49 -7.73 -32.42
#